data_AF-A0A1G3TLE1-F1
#
_entry.id   AF-A0A1G3TLE1-F1
#
_cell.length_a   1.000
_cell.length_b   1.000
_cell.length_c   1.000
_cell.angle_alpha   90.00
_cell.angle_beta   90.00
_cell.angle_gamma   90.00
#
_symmetry.space_group_name_H-M   'P 1'
#
loop_
_entity.id
_entity.type
_entity.pdbx_description
1 polymer ?
#
loop_
_entity_poly.entity_id
_entity_poly.type
_entity_poly.pdbx_seq_one_letter_code
_entity_poly.pdbx_strand_id
1 'polypeptide(L)'
;MKNKIVSIALVSLLSMSFSGCFNNEASCSGSTEAQLVEEIALPSIKDKFIYQKMNDIEPMSGVYLYMKKLASTVGGDNKNVKNQYEETYNKASEEAEKEFQNYKFELEGIRTTSKDKELHQVECSATVKVKLASYEGSYNIEYSSQLSDDKNSVYVEVSSLE
;
A
#
# COMPACT_ATOMS: atom_id res chain seq x y z
N MET A 1 -24.79 -8.90 20.29
CA MET A 1 -23.93 -7.79 19.85
C MET A 1 -22.98 -8.38 18.81
N LYS A 2 -23.13 -8.03 17.53
CA LYS A 2 -22.29 -8.58 16.45
C LYS A 2 -21.06 -7.68 16.31
N ASN A 3 -19.88 -8.22 16.60
CA ASN A 3 -18.60 -7.56 16.34
C ASN A 3 -18.47 -7.33 14.84
N LYS A 4 -18.60 -6.07 14.41
CA LYS A 4 -18.25 -5.67 13.05
C LYS A 4 -16.74 -5.52 13.00
N ILE A 5 -16.06 -6.53 12.46
CA ILE A 5 -14.69 -6.39 11.99
C ILE A 5 -14.76 -5.35 10.88
N VAL A 6 -14.20 -4.17 11.14
CA VAL A 6 -14.04 -3.13 10.12
C VAL A 6 -12.87 -3.58 9.26
N SER A 7 -13.15 -4.35 8.21
CA SER A 7 -12.20 -4.53 7.12
C SER A 7 -12.02 -3.16 6.48
N ILE A 8 -10.89 -2.52 6.76
CA ILE A 8 -10.42 -1.36 6.03
C ILE A 8 -10.21 -1.86 4.60
N ALA A 9 -11.20 -1.62 3.74
CA ALA A 9 -11.04 -1.86 2.32
C ALA A 9 -9.99 -0.87 1.83
N LEU A 10 -8.74 -1.34 1.72
CA LEU A 10 -7.81 -0.78 0.76
C LEU A 10 -8.58 -0.76 -0.57
N VAL A 11 -8.71 0.42 -1.17
CA VAL A 11 -9.14 0.53 -2.56
C VAL A 11 -8.15 -0.32 -3.33
N SER A 12 -8.59 -1.49 -3.79
CA SER A 12 -7.82 -2.48 -4.52
C SER A 12 -7.28 -1.82 -5.78
N LEU A 13 -6.08 -1.23 -5.67
CA LEU A 13 -5.36 -0.63 -6.78
C LEU A 13 -4.82 -1.78 -7.62
N LEU A 14 -5.33 -1.90 -8.85
CA LEU A 14 -4.89 -2.89 -9.82
C LEU A 14 -3.81 -2.26 -10.70
N SER A 15 -2.64 -2.88 -10.79
CA SER A 15 -1.59 -2.52 -11.74
C SER A 15 -1.32 -3.68 -12.72
N MET A 16 -1.03 -3.34 -13.97
CA MET A 16 -0.78 -4.30 -15.06
C MET A 16 0.60 -4.06 -15.67
N SER A 17 1.36 -5.13 -15.92
CA SER A 17 2.63 -5.07 -16.65
C SER A 17 2.73 -6.16 -17.73
N PHE A 18 3.30 -5.79 -18.88
CA PHE A 18 3.60 -6.68 -20.00
C PHE A 18 5.12 -6.95 -20.04
N SER A 19 5.55 -8.18 -19.76
CA SER A 19 6.95 -8.60 -19.91
C SER A 19 7.03 -9.98 -20.56
N GLY A 20 7.59 -10.04 -21.76
CA GLY A 20 7.60 -11.21 -22.67
C GLY A 20 8.48 -12.40 -22.28
N CYS A 21 8.47 -12.84 -21.02
CA CYS A 21 8.98 -14.13 -20.56
C CYS A 21 8.29 -14.52 -19.25
N PHE A 22 6.95 -14.55 -19.23
CA PHE A 22 6.23 -15.10 -18.10
C PHE A 22 6.42 -16.62 -18.09
N ASN A 23 6.89 -17.17 -16.97
CA ASN A 23 6.60 -18.56 -16.66
C ASN A 23 5.07 -18.69 -16.67
N ASN A 24 4.53 -19.79 -17.21
CA ASN A 24 3.08 -20.01 -17.38
C ASN A 24 2.28 -20.11 -16.06
N GLU A 25 2.83 -19.65 -14.94
CA GLU A 25 2.25 -19.69 -13.61
C GLU A 25 2.48 -18.37 -12.88
N ALA A 26 1.44 -17.87 -12.20
CA ALA A 26 1.56 -16.74 -11.29
C ALA A 26 2.51 -17.06 -10.13
N SER A 27 3.26 -16.05 -9.69
CA SER A 27 4.26 -16.18 -8.63
C SER A 27 4.05 -15.13 -7.55
N CYS A 28 4.46 -15.44 -6.31
CA CYS A 28 4.53 -14.43 -5.26
C CYS A 28 5.84 -13.63 -5.33
N SER A 29 6.91 -14.20 -5.91
CA SER A 29 8.27 -13.65 -5.80
C SER A 29 8.87 -13.22 -7.14
N GLY A 30 8.05 -13.07 -8.18
CA GLY A 30 8.54 -12.56 -9.46
C GLY A 30 8.88 -11.08 -9.37
N SER A 31 9.81 -10.63 -10.22
CA SER A 31 10.26 -9.24 -10.22
C SER A 31 9.13 -8.27 -10.60
N THR A 32 8.25 -8.69 -11.51
CA THR A 32 7.08 -7.91 -11.93
C THR A 32 6.10 -7.77 -10.76
N GLU A 33 5.82 -8.85 -10.03
CA GLU A 33 4.96 -8.81 -8.85
C GLU A 33 5.53 -7.90 -7.76
N ALA A 34 6.84 -7.98 -7.49
CA ALA A 34 7.49 -7.11 -6.51
C ALA A 34 7.38 -5.63 -6.89
N GLN A 35 7.56 -5.28 -8.16
CA GLN A 35 7.39 -3.90 -8.66
C GLN A 35 5.95 -3.42 -8.53
N LEU A 36 4.98 -4.25 -8.92
CA LEU A 36 3.55 -3.89 -8.81
C LEU A 36 3.11 -3.74 -7.34
N VAL A 37 3.59 -4.62 -6.45
CA VAL A 37 3.39 -4.49 -5.01
C VAL A 37 3.97 -3.17 -4.48
N GLU A 38 5.17 -2.79 -4.91
CA GLU A 38 5.79 -1.52 -4.54
C GLU A 38 4.94 -0.33 -5.01
N GLU A 39 4.55 -0.29 -6.29
CA GLU A 39 3.71 0.77 -6.84
C GLU A 39 2.38 0.95 -6.10
N ILE A 40 1.77 -0.15 -5.67
CA ILE A 40 0.49 -0.14 -4.93
C ILE A 40 0.69 0.26 -3.46
N ALA A 41 1.72 -0.28 -2.80
CA ALA A 41 1.93 -0.10 -1.36
C ALA A 41 2.57 1.26 -1.02
N LEU A 42 3.48 1.76 -1.85
CA LEU A 42 4.30 2.93 -1.54
C LEU A 42 3.48 4.20 -1.25
N PRO A 43 2.40 4.54 -1.98
CA PRO A 43 1.57 5.70 -1.65
C PRO A 43 0.97 5.61 -0.23
N SER A 44 0.51 4.43 0.16
CA SER A 44 -0.06 4.20 1.50
C SER A 44 1.00 4.30 2.60
N ILE A 45 2.22 3.82 2.33
CA ILE A 45 3.35 3.95 3.26
C ILE A 45 3.76 5.41 3.40
N LYS A 46 3.81 6.16 2.30
CA LYS A 46 4.13 7.58 2.29
C LYS A 46 3.08 8.39 3.06
N ASP A 47 1.79 8.09 2.90
CA ASP A 47 0.73 8.71 3.68
C ASP A 47 0.90 8.46 5.19
N LYS A 48 1.19 7.22 5.61
CA LYS A 48 1.49 6.89 7.01
C LYS A 48 2.67 7.73 7.53
N PHE A 49 3.74 7.86 6.75
CA PHE A 49 4.91 8.68 7.10
C PHE A 49 4.55 10.17 7.23
N ILE A 50 3.74 10.72 6.30
CA ILE A 50 3.27 12.09 6.37
C ILE A 50 2.48 12.32 7.66
N TYR A 51 1.55 11.44 8.02
CA TYR A 51 0.78 11.59 9.27
C TYR A 51 1.67 11.52 10.51
N GLN A 52 2.71 10.67 10.51
CA GLN A 52 3.69 10.65 11.58
C GLN A 52 4.43 11.99 11.69
N LYS A 53 4.95 12.51 10.57
CA LYS A 53 5.64 13.81 10.53
C LYS A 53 4.75 14.97 10.95
N MET A 54 3.48 14.93 10.58
CA MET A 54 2.50 15.90 11.06
C MET A 54 2.39 15.88 12.58
N ASN A 55 2.31 14.70 13.20
CA ASN A 55 2.26 14.59 14.66
C ASN A 55 3.56 15.05 15.34
N ASP A 56 4.72 14.92 14.68
CA ASP A 56 6.00 15.44 15.17
C ASP A 56 6.05 16.98 15.16
N ILE A 57 5.41 17.61 14.17
CA ILE A 57 5.32 19.08 14.04
C ILE A 57 4.25 19.64 14.99
N GLU A 58 3.06 19.05 14.96
CA GLU A 58 1.91 19.46 15.74
C GLU A 58 1.16 18.22 16.27
N PRO A 59 1.18 17.97 17.59
CA PRO A 59 0.58 16.77 18.17
C PRO A 59 -0.87 16.58 17.75
N MET A 60 -1.24 15.34 17.45
CA MET A 60 -2.58 14.89 17.02
C MET A 60 -3.02 15.33 15.61
N SER A 61 -2.30 16.22 14.93
CA SER A 61 -2.70 16.69 13.59
C SER A 61 -2.75 15.58 12.55
N GLY A 62 -1.78 14.66 12.57
CA GLY A 62 -1.74 13.49 11.68
C GLY A 62 -2.83 12.46 12.02
N VAL A 63 -3.07 12.21 13.31
CA VAL A 63 -4.17 11.33 13.76
C VAL A 63 -5.52 11.87 13.30
N TYR A 64 -5.72 13.19 13.43
CA TYR A 64 -6.94 13.86 12.99
C TYR A 64 -7.18 13.67 11.48
N LEU A 65 -6.15 13.89 10.65
CA LEU A 65 -6.28 13.70 9.20
C LEU A 65 -6.53 12.24 8.81
N TYR A 66 -5.84 11.31 9.46
CA TYR A 66 -6.06 9.89 9.24
C TYR A 66 -7.51 9.49 9.53
N MET A 67 -8.05 9.89 10.69
CA MET A 67 -9.43 9.63 11.07
C MET A 67 -10.44 10.29 10.12
N LYS A 68 -10.16 11.52 9.67
CA LYS A 68 -10.99 12.23 8.68
C LYS A 68 -11.00 11.50 7.33
N LYS A 69 -9.85 11.00 6.87
CA LYS A 69 -9.73 10.19 5.65
C LYS A 69 -10.57 8.91 5.79
N LEU A 70 -10.44 8.18 6.89
CA LEU A 70 -11.26 7.00 7.17
C LEU A 70 -12.76 7.31 7.18
N ALA A 71 -13.17 8.39 7.84
CA ALA A 71 -14.57 8.83 7.88
C ALA A 71 -15.13 9.13 6.48
N SER A 72 -14.32 9.72 5.59
CA SER A 72 -14.73 10.00 4.21
C SER A 72 -14.92 8.72 3.37
N THR A 73 -14.10 7.69 3.59
CA THR A 73 -14.23 6.40 2.89
C THR A 73 -15.51 5.66 3.27
N VAL A 74 -16.03 5.86 4.48
CA VAL A 74 -17.27 5.22 4.96
C VAL A 74 -18.54 6.06 4.72
N GLY A 75 -18.47 7.08 3.87
CA GLY A 75 -19.62 7.92 3.49
C GLY A 75 -19.88 9.11 4.42
N GLY A 76 -18.93 9.48 5.28
CA GLY A 76 -18.97 10.71 6.06
C GLY A 76 -18.85 11.95 5.16
N ASP A 77 -19.71 12.94 5.39
CA ASP A 77 -19.79 14.15 4.57
C ASP A 77 -18.55 15.02 4.77
N ASN A 78 -17.68 15.07 3.75
CA ASN A 78 -16.36 15.75 3.81
C ASN A 78 -16.40 17.16 3.18
N LYS A 79 -17.59 17.70 2.92
CA LYS A 79 -17.77 18.75 1.91
C LYS A 79 -17.36 20.17 2.28
N ASN A 80 -16.89 20.49 3.48
CA ASN A 80 -16.60 21.90 3.81
C ASN A 80 -15.53 22.18 4.89
N VAL A 81 -14.56 21.27 5.11
CA VAL A 81 -13.52 21.53 6.12
C VAL A 81 -12.20 21.86 5.45
N LYS A 82 -11.97 23.17 5.27
CA LYS A 82 -10.64 23.76 5.07
C LYS A 82 -9.71 23.13 6.10
N ASN A 83 -8.60 22.54 5.66
CA ASN A 83 -7.83 21.69 6.55
C ASN A 83 -7.14 22.59 7.59
N GLN A 84 -7.57 22.53 8.85
CA GLN A 84 -6.95 23.33 9.93
C GLN A 84 -5.42 23.10 9.99
N TYR A 85 -4.97 21.94 9.51
CA TYR A 85 -3.58 21.52 9.45
C TYR A 85 -3.01 21.57 8.02
N GLU A 86 -3.52 22.42 7.13
CA GLU A 86 -3.03 22.53 5.74
C GLU A 86 -1.54 22.88 5.67
N GLU A 87 -1.09 23.85 6.46
CA GLU A 87 0.33 24.22 6.53
C GLU A 87 1.19 23.07 7.08
N THR A 88 0.75 22.43 8.17
CA THR A 88 1.41 21.26 8.77
C THR A 88 1.49 20.09 7.79
N TYR A 89 0.43 19.83 7.03
CA TYR A 89 0.38 18.80 6.00
C TYR A 89 1.35 19.10 4.86
N ASN A 90 1.38 20.33 4.36
CA ASN A 90 2.26 20.73 3.26
C ASN A 90 3.73 20.57 3.67
N LYS A 91 4.09 21.02 4.88
CA LYS A 91 5.45 20.88 5.39
C LYS A 91 5.87 19.41 5.56
N ALA A 92 5.00 18.59 6.16
CA ALA A 92 5.24 17.15 6.30
C ALA A 92 5.35 16.45 4.93
N SER A 93 4.55 16.88 3.94
CA SER A 93 4.55 16.33 2.58
C SER A 93 5.84 16.68 1.82
N GLU A 94 6.36 17.90 1.97
CA GLU A 94 7.64 18.30 1.39
C GLU A 94 8.82 17.51 1.99
N GLU A 95 8.80 17.24 3.29
CA GLU A 95 9.80 16.40 3.95
C GLU A 95 9.70 14.94 3.48
N ALA A 96 8.48 14.41 3.37
CA ALA A 96 8.23 13.09 2.82
C ALA A 96 8.74 12.97 1.38
N GLU A 97 8.51 13.97 0.52
CA GLU A 97 9.01 13.94 -0.85
C GLU A 97 10.53 13.79 -0.91
N LYS A 98 11.26 14.53 -0.06
CA LYS A 98 12.73 14.47 -0.01
C LYS A 98 13.24 13.10 0.47
N GLU A 99 12.61 12.53 1.50
CA GLU A 99 12.98 11.20 2.02
C GLU A 99 12.70 10.10 0.99
N PHE A 100 11.58 10.19 0.28
CA PHE A 100 11.16 9.20 -0.72
C PHE A 100 11.80 9.41 -2.10
N GLN A 101 12.72 10.36 -2.29
CA GLN A 101 13.50 10.43 -3.53
C GLN A 101 14.56 9.32 -3.63
N ASN A 102 15.06 8.83 -2.50
CA ASN A 102 16.14 7.84 -2.44
C ASN A 102 15.78 6.66 -1.51
N TYR A 103 14.50 6.35 -1.40
CA TYR A 103 14.05 5.21 -0.59
C TYR A 103 14.56 3.89 -1.16
N LYS A 104 14.66 2.89 -0.29
CA LYS A 104 14.79 1.49 -0.70
C LYS A 104 13.54 0.74 -0.30
N PHE A 105 13.00 -0.02 -1.23
CA PHE A 105 11.88 -0.93 -0.99
C PHE A 105 12.37 -2.37 -1.13
N GLU A 106 12.06 -3.19 -0.15
CA GLU A 106 12.43 -4.60 -0.12
C GLU A 106 11.21 -5.43 0.29
N LEU A 107 10.93 -6.49 -0.47
CA LEU A 107 9.89 -7.46 -0.15
C LEU A 107 10.57 -8.73 0.40
N GLU A 108 10.40 -8.98 1.69
CA GLU A 108 11.05 -10.08 2.40
C GLU A 108 10.03 -11.12 2.89
N GLY A 109 10.52 -12.32 3.20
CA GLY A 109 9.70 -13.35 3.86
C GLY A 109 8.50 -13.82 3.03
N ILE A 110 8.57 -13.67 1.70
CA ILE A 110 7.48 -13.99 0.76
C ILE A 110 7.07 -15.45 0.89
N ARG A 111 5.77 -15.69 1.08
CA ARG A 111 5.16 -17.02 1.17
C ARG A 111 3.86 -17.05 0.37
N THR A 112 3.65 -18.14 -0.37
CA THR A 112 2.35 -18.46 -0.96
C THR A 112 1.43 -19.03 0.12
N THR A 113 0.28 -18.42 0.31
CA THR A 113 -0.75 -18.86 1.28
C THR A 113 -1.82 -19.72 0.61
N SER A 114 -2.15 -19.43 -0.65
CA SER A 114 -3.12 -20.17 -1.46
C SER A 114 -2.75 -20.16 -2.95
N LYS A 115 -3.23 -21.14 -3.71
CA LYS A 115 -3.04 -21.22 -5.17
C LYS A 115 -4.31 -21.75 -5.83
N ASP A 116 -4.85 -20.96 -6.76
CA ASP A 116 -5.90 -21.37 -7.68
C ASP A 116 -5.30 -21.62 -9.07
N LYS A 117 -5.35 -22.87 -9.51
CA LYS A 117 -4.79 -23.27 -10.81
C LYS A 117 -5.73 -22.96 -11.97
N GLU A 118 -7.03 -22.94 -11.74
CA GLU A 118 -8.03 -22.65 -12.77
C GLU A 118 -8.01 -21.17 -13.12
N LEU A 119 -7.82 -20.32 -12.12
CA LEU A 119 -7.74 -18.86 -12.29
C LEU A 119 -6.31 -18.35 -12.52
N HIS A 120 -5.31 -19.22 -12.53
CA HIS A 120 -3.89 -18.85 -12.58
C HIS A 120 -3.52 -17.77 -11.55
N GLN A 121 -4.01 -17.95 -10.31
CA GLN A 121 -3.89 -16.99 -9.22
C GLN A 121 -3.15 -17.59 -8.03
N VAL A 122 -2.34 -16.77 -7.36
CA VAL A 122 -1.70 -17.09 -6.07
C VAL A 122 -2.01 -16.00 -5.07
N GLU A 123 -2.24 -16.40 -3.83
CA GLU A 123 -2.30 -15.49 -2.67
C GLU A 123 -0.97 -15.56 -1.93
N CYS A 124 -0.52 -14.40 -1.48
CA CYS A 124 0.82 -14.17 -0.99
C CYS A 124 0.79 -13.35 0.30
N SER A 125 1.71 -13.69 1.20
CA SER A 125 2.00 -12.91 2.39
C SER A 125 3.50 -12.61 2.45
N ALA A 126 3.85 -11.38 2.79
CA ALA A 126 5.24 -10.93 2.86
C ALA A 126 5.39 -9.79 3.88
N THR A 127 6.62 -9.35 4.05
CA THR A 127 6.96 -8.12 4.79
C THR A 127 7.57 -7.11 3.82
N VAL A 128 6.97 -5.93 3.73
CA VAL A 128 7.53 -4.78 3.04
C VAL A 128 8.44 -4.03 4.00
N LYS A 129 9.70 -3.85 3.62
CA LYS A 129 10.62 -2.92 4.28
C LYS A 129 10.82 -1.70 3.41
N VAL A 130 10.65 -0.53 4.02
CA VAL A 130 10.98 0.76 3.40
C VAL A 130 12.04 1.45 4.23
N LYS A 131 13.19 1.67 3.63
CA LYS A 131 14.32 2.37 4.25
C LYS A 131 14.44 3.77 3.65
N LEU A 132 14.26 4.77 4.49
CA LEU A 132 14.47 6.19 4.21
C LEU A 132 15.79 6.65 4.87
N ALA A 133 16.17 7.91 4.71
CA ALA A 133 17.39 8.43 5.33
C ALA A 133 17.23 8.58 6.85
N SER A 134 16.05 9.00 7.31
CA SER A 134 15.76 9.20 8.74
C SER A 134 14.92 8.11 9.40
N TYR A 135 14.42 7.13 8.63
CA TYR A 135 13.41 6.19 9.10
C TYR A 135 13.53 4.82 8.42
N GLU A 136 13.18 3.77 9.14
CA GLU A 136 12.97 2.43 8.57
C GLU A 136 11.60 1.92 9.03
N GLY A 137 10.76 1.56 8.06
CA GLY A 137 9.43 1.01 8.28
C GLY A 137 9.35 -0.43 7.82
N SER A 138 8.64 -1.26 8.58
CA SER A 138 8.35 -2.64 8.25
C SER A 138 6.85 -2.87 8.34
N TYR A 139 6.24 -3.35 7.26
CA TYR A 139 4.81 -3.52 7.14
C TYR A 139 4.49 -4.94 6.69
N ASN A 140 3.50 -5.57 7.31
CA ASN A 140 3.01 -6.84 6.80
C ASN A 140 2.10 -6.56 5.62
N ILE A 141 2.26 -7.34 4.55
CA ILE A 141 1.46 -7.20 3.33
C ILE A 141 0.83 -8.54 2.96
N GLU A 142 -0.44 -8.48 2.57
CA GLU A 142 -1.13 -9.55 1.89
C GLU A 142 -1.51 -9.07 0.49
N TYR A 143 -1.21 -9.89 -0.52
CA TYR A 143 -1.50 -9.57 -1.91
C TYR A 143 -1.77 -10.84 -2.71
N SER A 144 -2.45 -10.70 -3.84
CA SER A 144 -2.60 -11.77 -4.83
C SER A 144 -1.93 -11.39 -6.15
N SER A 145 -1.40 -12.39 -6.84
CA SER A 145 -0.91 -12.28 -8.21
C SER A 145 -1.72 -13.20 -9.12
N GLN A 146 -2.21 -12.67 -10.24
CA GLN A 146 -3.01 -13.40 -11.21
C GLN A 146 -2.52 -13.14 -12.63
N LEU A 147 -2.40 -14.19 -13.44
CA LEU A 147 -2.15 -14.05 -14.87
C LEU A 147 -3.45 -13.76 -15.63
N SER A 148 -3.36 -12.95 -16.69
CA SER A 148 -4.43 -12.85 -17.70
C SER A 148 -4.72 -14.20 -18.36
N ASP A 149 -5.90 -14.31 -18.97
CA ASP A 149 -6.29 -15.49 -19.76
C ASP A 149 -5.29 -15.82 -20.88
N ASP A 150 -4.69 -14.79 -21.49
CA ASP A 150 -3.67 -14.93 -22.53
C ASP A 150 -2.24 -15.10 -21.96
N LYS A 151 -2.09 -15.06 -20.63
CA LYS A 151 -0.84 -15.22 -19.87
C LYS A 151 0.25 -14.21 -20.20
N ASN A 152 -0.12 -13.07 -20.81
CA ASN A 152 0.82 -12.01 -21.19
C ASN A 152 0.85 -10.85 -20.21
N SER A 153 -0.01 -10.85 -19.20
CA SER A 153 -0.09 -9.80 -18.18
C SER A 153 -0.21 -10.41 -16.80
N VAL A 154 0.39 -9.73 -15.82
CA VAL A 154 0.21 -10.01 -14.39
C VAL A 154 -0.60 -8.89 -13.76
N TYR A 155 -1.55 -9.29 -12.92
CA TYR A 155 -2.37 -8.45 -12.08
C TYR A 155 -1.97 -8.68 -10.64
N VAL A 156 -1.69 -7.60 -9.93
CA VAL A 156 -1.48 -7.64 -8.49
C VAL A 156 -2.58 -6.87 -7.78
N GLU A 157 -3.11 -7.45 -6.72
CA GLU A 157 -4.04 -6.80 -5.81
C GLU A 157 -3.46 -6.89 -4.39
N VAL A 158 -3.37 -5.76 -3.69
CA VAL A 158 -2.96 -5.72 -2.28
C VAL A 158 -4.23 -5.68 -1.42
N SER A 159 -4.46 -6.75 -0.67
CA SER A 159 -5.63 -6.91 0.20
C SER A 159 -5.42 -6.29 1.59
N SER A 160 -4.18 -6.27 2.07
CA SER A 160 -3.83 -5.71 3.38
C SER A 160 -2.42 -5.11 3.41
N LEU A 161 -2.25 -4.04 4.18
CA LEU A 161 -0.97 -3.40 4.46
C LEU A 161 -0.95 -2.79 5.87
N GLU A 162 -0.35 -3.50 6.81
CA GLU A 162 -0.35 -3.17 8.24
C GLU A 162 0.99 -2.61 8.70
#